data_AF-A0A199W011-F1
#
_entry.id   AF-A0A199W011-F1
#
_cell.length_a   1.000
_cell.length_b   1.000
_cell.length_c   1.000
_cell.angle_alpha   90.00
_cell.angle_beta   90.00
_cell.angle_gamma   90.00
#
_symmetry.space_group_name_H-M   'P 1'
#
loop_
_entity.id
_entity.type
_entity.pdbx_description
1 polymer ?
#
loop_
_entity_poly.entity_id
_entity_poly.type
_entity_poly.pdbx_seq_one_letter_code
_entity_poly.pdbx_strand_id
1 'polypeptide(L)'
;MECGAAAWALLERVRRSAPLVHCITNLVSMDLVANALLAAGASPAMVHSLREVPEFAPRAAALVVNVGTLSEPWLPAMRAAAAAAADAGRPWVLDPVAASASEFRMDACLGLLALRPTVVRGNPSEIIALASASRIRDAKGVDSSHESIDAVEAAKSLALSSGAVVAVSGAVDFITDGQNVIGAHNGVPMMRKITATGCAVTALIAAFVAVDPTNTLEATACALSIFGLAGELGMEMAKGPASLRMHLIDSLYGLDEKTVASRVRNKRVSLNSYLHLSK
;
A
#
# COMPACT_ATOMS: atom_id res chain seq x y z
N MET A 1 16.63 -17.00 0.13
CA MET A 1 16.67 -16.27 1.42
C MET A 1 15.39 -16.57 2.15
N GLU A 2 15.46 -16.95 3.42
CA GLU A 2 14.28 -17.03 4.28
C GLU A 2 13.57 -15.67 4.27
N CYS A 3 12.25 -15.67 4.12
CA CYS A 3 11.48 -14.44 3.92
C CYS A 3 11.74 -13.39 5.00
N GLY A 4 11.95 -13.81 6.25
CA GLY A 4 12.20 -12.88 7.36
C GLY A 4 13.55 -12.17 7.26
N ALA A 5 14.61 -12.81 6.78
CA ALA A 5 15.91 -12.16 6.61
C ALA A 5 15.85 -11.02 5.57
N ALA A 6 15.13 -11.24 4.46
CA ALA A 6 14.90 -10.19 3.46
C ALA A 6 14.06 -9.03 4.01
N ALA A 7 13.01 -9.34 4.77
CA ALA A 7 12.17 -8.32 5.40
C ALA A 7 12.93 -7.47 6.42
N TRP A 8 13.81 -8.09 7.22
CA TRP A 8 14.69 -7.38 8.15
C TRP A 8 15.67 -6.47 7.41
N ALA A 9 16.36 -6.98 6.39
CA ALA A 9 17.32 -6.20 5.62
C ALA A 9 16.68 -4.95 4.99
N LEU A 10 15.42 -5.04 4.52
CA LEU A 10 14.68 -3.89 4.03
C LEU A 10 14.28 -2.90 5.14
N LEU A 11 13.79 -3.39 6.28
CA LEU A 11 13.49 -2.52 7.43
C LEU A 11 14.76 -1.79 7.92
N GLU A 12 15.89 -2.47 7.98
CA GLU A 12 17.17 -1.86 8.33
C GLU A 12 17.59 -0.80 7.30
N ARG A 13 17.42 -1.06 6.00
CA ARG A 13 17.67 -0.05 4.94
C ARG A 13 16.77 1.17 5.09
N VAL A 14 15.48 1.00 5.41
CA VAL A 14 14.57 2.12 5.72
C VAL A 14 15.11 2.92 6.90
N ARG A 15 15.44 2.27 8.02
CA ARG A 15 15.98 2.94 9.22
C ARG A 15 17.28 3.68 8.96
N ARG A 16 18.19 3.09 8.16
CA ARG A 16 19.51 3.68 7.85
C ARG A 16 19.42 4.86 6.88
N SER A 17 18.54 4.78 5.89
CA SER A 17 18.41 5.83 4.86
C SER A 17 17.42 6.92 5.24
N ALA A 18 16.53 6.66 6.22
CA ALA A 18 15.47 7.54 6.66
C ALA A 18 14.73 8.21 5.49
N PRO A 19 14.16 7.43 4.55
CA PRO A 19 13.66 7.95 3.30
C PRO A 19 12.54 8.97 3.54
N LEU A 20 12.63 10.12 2.87
CA LEU A 20 11.58 11.13 2.89
C LEU A 20 10.37 10.63 2.09
N VAL A 21 9.26 10.37 2.77
CA VAL A 21 8.00 9.94 2.16
C VAL A 21 7.05 11.12 2.13
N HIS A 22 6.75 11.60 0.92
CA HIS A 22 5.75 12.63 0.68
C HIS A 22 4.36 12.00 0.76
N CYS A 23 3.52 12.44 1.68
CA CYS A 23 2.17 11.92 1.89
C CYS A 23 1.11 12.97 1.53
N ILE A 24 0.38 12.75 0.44
CA ILE A 24 -0.91 13.40 0.18
C ILE A 24 -2.00 12.40 0.59
N THR A 25 -2.30 12.39 1.89
CA THR A 25 -3.23 11.43 2.51
C THR A 25 -4.45 12.11 3.12
N ASN A 26 -5.48 11.31 3.43
CA ASN A 26 -6.72 11.81 4.01
C ASN A 26 -6.56 12.36 5.44
N LEU A 27 -7.42 13.31 5.81
CA LEU A 27 -7.40 14.01 7.10
C LEU A 27 -7.47 13.07 8.31
N VAL A 28 -8.21 11.96 8.20
CA VAL A 28 -8.40 10.99 9.29
C VAL A 28 -7.13 10.18 9.56
N SER A 29 -6.26 10.05 8.55
CA SER A 29 -5.08 9.17 8.59
C SER A 29 -3.76 9.87 8.89
N MET A 30 -3.68 11.20 8.76
CA MET A 30 -2.41 11.95 8.79
C MET A 30 -1.53 11.60 9.99
N ASP A 31 -2.10 11.61 11.20
CA ASP A 31 -1.35 11.30 12.43
C ASP A 31 -0.83 9.86 12.46
N LEU A 32 -1.68 8.87 12.15
CA LEU A 32 -1.27 7.47 12.19
C LEU A 32 -0.25 7.13 11.10
N VAL A 33 -0.41 7.72 9.91
CA VAL A 33 0.56 7.60 8.80
C VAL A 33 1.92 8.16 9.19
N ALA A 34 1.95 9.37 9.77
CA ALA A 34 3.19 10.00 10.23
C ALA A 34 3.88 9.15 11.29
N ASN A 35 3.15 8.73 12.32
CA ASN A 35 3.70 7.96 13.43
C ASN A 35 4.17 6.56 13.00
N ALA A 36 3.48 5.90 12.07
CA ALA A 36 3.92 4.62 11.53
C ALA A 36 5.22 4.75 10.73
N LEU A 37 5.35 5.79 9.90
CA LEU A 37 6.60 6.07 9.17
C LEU A 37 7.75 6.37 10.13
N LEU A 38 7.53 7.24 11.12
CA LEU A 38 8.53 7.59 12.13
C LEU A 38 8.96 6.35 12.93
N ALA A 39 8.02 5.52 13.38
CA ALA A 39 8.32 4.28 14.10
C ALA A 39 9.13 3.30 13.24
N ALA A 40 8.87 3.22 11.94
CA ALA A 40 9.67 2.41 11.02
C ALA A 40 11.05 3.01 10.69
N GLY A 41 11.32 4.26 11.08
CA GLY A 41 12.56 4.98 10.81
C GLY A 41 12.58 5.77 9.50
N ALA A 42 11.44 5.97 8.84
CA ALA A 42 11.29 6.85 7.68
C ALA A 42 10.96 8.29 8.10
N SER A 43 11.04 9.24 7.16
CA SER A 43 10.73 10.66 7.40
C SER A 43 9.43 11.06 6.67
N PRO A 44 8.31 11.30 7.37
CA PRO A 44 7.05 11.70 6.73
C PRO A 44 7.01 13.21 6.42
N ALA A 45 6.38 13.57 5.30
CA ALA A 45 6.02 14.96 4.99
C ALA A 45 4.61 15.09 4.37
N MET A 46 3.71 15.79 5.06
CA MET A 46 2.29 15.95 4.69
C MET A 46 2.06 17.21 3.84
N VAL A 47 2.69 17.25 2.67
CA VAL A 47 2.70 18.39 1.75
C VAL A 47 1.58 18.21 0.73
N HIS A 48 0.63 19.14 0.62
CA HIS A 48 -0.54 18.99 -0.26
C HIS A 48 -0.93 20.27 -1.00
N SER A 49 -0.21 21.38 -0.79
CA SER A 49 -0.48 22.62 -1.51
C SER A 49 -0.04 22.48 -2.96
N LEU A 50 -0.94 22.77 -3.91
CA LEU A 50 -0.63 22.74 -5.34
C LEU A 50 0.59 23.60 -5.72
N ARG A 51 0.90 24.63 -4.92
CA ARG A 51 2.01 25.55 -5.16
C ARG A 51 3.38 24.97 -4.85
N GLU A 52 3.46 23.97 -3.97
CA GLU A 52 4.75 23.40 -3.51
C GLU A 52 4.96 21.96 -3.98
N VAL A 53 3.89 21.20 -4.23
CA VAL A 53 4.00 19.78 -4.61
C VAL A 53 4.85 19.52 -5.88
N PRO A 54 4.85 20.37 -6.93
CA PRO A 54 5.71 20.13 -8.09
C PRO A 54 7.20 20.25 -7.77
N GLU A 55 7.56 21.06 -6.77
CA GLU A 55 8.95 21.23 -6.32
C GLU A 55 9.35 20.19 -5.26
N PHE A 56 8.38 19.76 -4.46
CA PHE A 56 8.60 18.85 -3.33
C PHE A 56 8.66 17.38 -3.76
N ALA A 57 7.68 16.92 -4.56
CA ALA A 57 7.56 15.50 -4.92
C ALA A 57 8.82 14.91 -5.60
N PRO A 58 9.52 15.63 -6.52
CA PRO A 58 10.77 15.13 -7.10
C PRO A 58 11.92 14.92 -6.11
N ARG A 59 11.89 15.64 -4.98
CA ARG A 59 12.93 15.59 -3.92
C ARG A 59 12.66 14.51 -2.87
N ALA A 60 11.42 14.05 -2.76
CA ALA A 60 11.06 12.95 -1.88
C ALA A 60 11.62 11.62 -2.42
N ALA A 61 11.84 10.65 -1.53
CA ALA A 61 12.25 9.31 -1.89
C ALA A 61 11.09 8.49 -2.47
N ALA A 62 9.87 8.75 -2.01
CA ALA A 62 8.63 8.21 -2.57
C ALA A 62 7.43 9.12 -2.28
N LEU A 63 6.33 8.90 -3.01
CA LEU A 63 5.05 9.58 -2.83
C LEU A 63 3.94 8.60 -2.46
N VAL A 64 3.03 9.04 -1.60
CA VAL A 64 1.76 8.36 -1.28
C VAL A 64 0.62 9.28 -1.68
N VAL A 65 -0.30 8.76 -2.49
CA VAL A 65 -1.57 9.42 -2.83
C VAL A 65 -2.72 8.57 -2.31
N ASN A 66 -3.44 9.10 -1.32
CA ASN A 66 -4.61 8.46 -0.73
C ASN A 66 -5.85 9.36 -0.85
N VAL A 67 -6.93 8.82 -1.41
CA VAL A 67 -8.14 9.58 -1.76
C VAL A 67 -9.23 9.56 -0.67
N GLY A 68 -8.94 9.12 0.55
CA GLY A 68 -9.94 8.86 1.60
C GLY A 68 -10.85 10.04 1.94
N THR A 69 -10.32 11.27 2.01
CA THR A 69 -11.08 12.51 2.19
C THR A 69 -10.87 13.43 1.00
N LEU A 70 -10.99 12.88 -0.22
CA LEU A 70 -10.83 13.63 -1.47
C LEU A 70 -11.72 14.88 -1.50
N SER A 71 -11.16 15.97 -2.00
CA SER A 71 -11.86 17.23 -2.23
C SER A 71 -11.40 17.84 -3.56
N GLU A 72 -12.22 18.71 -4.16
CA GLU A 72 -11.88 19.41 -5.41
C GLU A 72 -10.54 20.16 -5.35
N PRO A 73 -10.17 20.85 -4.25
CA PRO A 73 -8.89 21.55 -4.20
C PRO A 73 -7.67 20.61 -4.12
N TRP A 74 -7.85 19.38 -3.62
CA TRP A 74 -6.75 18.44 -3.40
C TRP A 74 -6.44 17.59 -4.61
N LEU A 75 -7.45 17.27 -5.44
CA LEU A 75 -7.25 16.43 -6.62
C LEU A 75 -6.20 16.99 -7.61
N PRO A 76 -6.17 18.30 -7.94
CA PRO A 76 -5.12 18.87 -8.76
C PRO A 76 -3.72 18.69 -8.16
N ALA A 77 -3.58 18.87 -6.83
CA ALA A 77 -2.30 18.69 -6.15
C ALA A 77 -1.85 17.22 -6.16
N MET A 78 -2.76 16.28 -5.96
CA MET A 78 -2.48 14.83 -6.07
C MET A 78 -1.96 14.47 -7.46
N ARG A 79 -2.62 14.96 -8.53
CA ARG A 79 -2.20 14.73 -9.92
C ARG A 79 -0.85 15.36 -10.23
N ALA A 80 -0.65 16.61 -9.81
CA ALA A 80 0.61 17.32 -10.01
C ALA A 80 1.78 16.63 -9.29
N ALA A 81 1.57 16.18 -8.05
CA ALA A 81 2.57 15.43 -7.31
C ALA A 81 2.90 14.08 -7.96
N ALA A 82 1.88 13.32 -8.38
CA ALA A 82 2.07 12.03 -9.04
C ALA A 82 2.83 12.18 -10.37
N ALA A 83 2.49 13.19 -11.19
CA ALA A 83 3.21 13.49 -12.42
C ALA A 83 4.67 13.89 -12.13
N ALA A 84 4.90 14.82 -11.19
CA ALA A 84 6.25 15.27 -10.84
C ALA A 84 7.11 14.15 -10.23
N ALA A 85 6.52 13.26 -9.43
CA ALA A 85 7.20 12.07 -8.91
C ALA A 85 7.57 11.11 -10.04
N ALA A 86 6.63 10.81 -10.95
CA ALA A 86 6.86 9.93 -12.09
C ALA A 86 7.96 10.47 -13.02
N ASP A 87 7.93 11.76 -13.37
CA ASP A 87 8.94 12.42 -14.21
C ASP A 87 10.33 12.39 -13.58
N ALA A 88 10.41 12.44 -12.25
CA ALA A 88 11.65 12.34 -11.49
C ALA A 88 12.09 10.89 -11.18
N GLY A 89 11.36 9.89 -11.67
CA GLY A 89 11.64 8.48 -11.39
C GLY A 89 11.45 8.08 -9.93
N ARG A 90 10.63 8.83 -9.17
CA ARG A 90 10.30 8.52 -7.78
C ARG A 90 9.14 7.53 -7.73
N PRO A 91 9.26 6.41 -7.00
CA PRO A 91 8.16 5.48 -6.87
C PRO A 91 7.01 6.14 -6.12
N TRP A 92 5.78 5.79 -6.49
CA TRP A 92 4.61 6.30 -5.78
C TRP A 92 3.50 5.26 -5.65
N VAL A 93 2.75 5.38 -4.56
CA VAL A 93 1.72 4.43 -4.14
C VAL A 93 0.35 5.08 -4.19
N LEU A 94 -0.59 4.43 -4.88
CA LEU A 94 -2.00 4.82 -4.91
C LEU A 94 -2.82 3.99 -3.91
N ASP A 95 -3.57 4.66 -3.06
CA ASP A 95 -4.54 4.07 -2.13
C ASP A 95 -5.95 4.58 -2.49
N PRO A 96 -6.72 3.80 -3.28
CA PRO A 96 -8.01 4.19 -3.86
C PRO A 96 -9.16 4.04 -2.85
N VAL A 97 -8.96 4.53 -1.62
CA VAL A 97 -9.90 4.38 -0.49
C VAL A 97 -11.33 4.76 -0.91
N ALA A 98 -12.22 3.78 -0.78
CA ALA A 98 -13.63 3.91 -1.12
C ALA A 98 -13.86 4.46 -2.55
N ALA A 99 -13.04 4.06 -3.53
CA ALA A 99 -13.16 4.51 -4.93
C ALA A 99 -14.57 4.32 -5.51
N SER A 100 -15.25 3.22 -5.16
CA SER A 100 -16.61 2.91 -5.63
C SER A 100 -17.72 3.68 -4.93
N ALA A 101 -17.42 4.49 -3.91
CA ALA A 101 -18.45 5.21 -3.15
C ALA A 101 -19.10 6.37 -3.92
N SER A 102 -18.47 6.84 -5.00
CA SER A 102 -19.00 7.90 -5.87
C SER A 102 -18.26 7.93 -7.20
N GLU A 103 -18.91 8.39 -8.27
CA GLU A 103 -18.29 8.58 -9.59
C GLU A 103 -17.07 9.51 -9.51
N PHE A 104 -17.15 10.60 -8.75
CA PHE A 104 -16.03 11.54 -8.55
C PHE A 104 -14.76 10.84 -8.03
N ARG A 105 -14.90 9.97 -7.02
CA ARG A 105 -13.76 9.19 -6.48
C ARG A 105 -13.22 8.19 -7.50
N MET A 106 -14.10 7.49 -8.21
CA MET A 106 -13.70 6.52 -9.22
C MET A 106 -12.94 7.20 -10.37
N ASP A 107 -13.42 8.34 -10.86
CA ASP A 107 -12.76 9.12 -11.91
C ASP A 107 -11.42 9.71 -11.47
N ALA A 108 -11.34 10.19 -10.23
CA ALA A 108 -10.07 10.59 -9.63
C ALA A 108 -9.07 9.43 -9.59
N CYS A 109 -9.47 8.26 -9.08
CA CYS A 109 -8.59 7.09 -8.96
C CYS A 109 -8.10 6.61 -10.32
N LEU A 110 -8.98 6.53 -11.32
CA LEU A 110 -8.61 6.08 -12.66
C LEU A 110 -7.71 7.09 -13.38
N GLY A 111 -7.94 8.38 -13.18
CA GLY A 111 -7.03 9.40 -13.70
C GLY A 111 -5.67 9.41 -13.00
N LEU A 112 -5.59 9.02 -11.73
CA LEU A 112 -4.32 8.81 -11.02
C LEU A 112 -3.65 7.51 -11.48
N LEU A 113 -4.42 6.43 -11.68
CA LEU A 113 -3.93 5.15 -12.22
C LEU A 113 -3.27 5.33 -13.60
N ALA A 114 -3.83 6.20 -14.44
CA ALA A 114 -3.24 6.55 -15.74
C ALA A 114 -1.84 7.19 -15.65
N LEU A 115 -1.48 7.75 -14.49
CA LEU A 115 -0.12 8.26 -14.20
C LEU A 115 0.85 7.16 -13.73
N ARG A 116 0.46 5.88 -13.89
CA ARG A 116 1.27 4.68 -13.64
C ARG A 116 1.92 4.66 -12.25
N PRO A 117 1.12 4.49 -11.18
CA PRO A 117 1.67 4.23 -9.85
C PRO A 117 2.59 3.02 -9.86
N THR A 118 3.61 3.05 -9.01
CA THR A 118 4.50 1.91 -8.78
C THR A 118 3.77 0.80 -8.03
N VAL A 119 2.91 1.18 -7.07
CA VAL A 119 2.07 0.25 -6.32
C VAL A 119 0.65 0.78 -6.21
N VAL A 120 -0.33 -0.09 -6.36
CA VAL A 120 -1.73 0.17 -5.98
C VAL A 120 -2.08 -0.74 -4.81
N ARG A 121 -2.53 -0.17 -3.69
CA ARG A 121 -2.94 -0.95 -2.52
C ARG A 121 -4.37 -0.63 -2.12
N GLY A 122 -5.20 -1.67 -1.99
CA GLY A 122 -6.60 -1.52 -1.57
C GLY A 122 -7.13 -2.78 -0.91
N ASN A 123 -8.35 -2.70 -0.38
CA ASN A 123 -9.08 -3.89 0.05
C ASN A 123 -9.69 -4.64 -1.17
N PRO A 124 -10.28 -5.84 -0.99
CA PRO A 124 -10.84 -6.61 -2.10
C PRO A 124 -11.88 -5.86 -2.94
N SER A 125 -12.82 -5.16 -2.29
CA SER A 125 -13.89 -4.46 -3.02
C SER A 125 -13.37 -3.24 -3.79
N GLU A 126 -12.39 -2.52 -3.24
CA GLU A 126 -11.73 -1.39 -3.91
C GLU A 126 -10.97 -1.84 -5.16
N ILE A 127 -10.19 -2.94 -5.06
CA ILE A 127 -9.40 -3.46 -6.17
C ILE A 127 -10.29 -4.04 -7.27
N ILE A 128 -11.34 -4.80 -6.91
CA ILE A 128 -12.32 -5.32 -7.87
C ILE A 128 -13.00 -4.16 -8.63
N ALA A 129 -13.45 -3.14 -7.90
CA ALA A 129 -14.12 -1.99 -8.51
C ALA A 129 -13.18 -1.21 -9.45
N LEU A 130 -11.96 -0.94 -9.01
CA LEU A 130 -10.97 -0.20 -9.82
C LEU A 130 -10.55 -0.99 -11.07
N ALA A 131 -10.30 -2.30 -10.93
CA ALA A 131 -9.95 -3.17 -12.05
C ALA A 131 -11.09 -3.20 -13.09
N SER A 132 -12.33 -3.40 -12.64
CA SER A 132 -13.51 -3.45 -13.50
C SER A 132 -13.73 -2.13 -14.25
N ALA A 133 -13.63 -1.01 -13.54
CA ALA A 133 -13.81 0.32 -14.13
C ALA A 133 -12.68 0.69 -15.11
N SER A 134 -11.43 0.26 -14.85
CA SER A 134 -10.32 0.45 -15.81
C SER A 134 -10.57 -0.29 -17.12
N ARG A 135 -11.00 -1.56 -17.05
CA ARG A 135 -11.32 -2.37 -18.23
C ARG A 135 -12.44 -1.76 -19.06
N ILE A 136 -13.50 -1.23 -18.44
CA ILE A 136 -14.63 -0.62 -19.18
C ILE A 136 -14.17 0.60 -19.98
N ARG A 137 -13.22 1.40 -19.47
CA ARG A 137 -12.68 2.53 -20.23
C ARG A 137 -11.83 2.07 -21.42
N ASP A 138 -11.07 1.01 -21.25
CA ASP A 138 -10.23 0.44 -22.31
C ASP A 138 -11.08 -0.33 -23.35
N ALA A 139 -12.19 -0.93 -22.91
CA ALA A 139 -13.07 -1.79 -23.69
C ALA A 139 -14.28 -1.05 -24.32
N LYS A 140 -14.09 0.18 -24.82
CA LYS A 140 -15.04 0.81 -25.77
C LYS A 140 -15.13 0.05 -27.11
N GLY A 141 -15.35 -1.27 -27.09
CA GLY A 141 -15.47 -2.12 -28.28
C GLY A 141 -15.62 -3.64 -28.09
N VAL A 142 -15.62 -4.23 -26.88
CA VAL A 142 -15.80 -5.70 -26.74
C VAL A 142 -16.69 -6.06 -25.56
N ASP A 143 -17.73 -6.84 -25.84
CA ASP A 143 -18.72 -7.38 -24.90
C ASP A 143 -18.08 -8.04 -23.67
N SER A 144 -18.44 -7.58 -22.47
CA SER A 144 -17.97 -8.16 -21.22
C SER A 144 -19.10 -8.92 -20.51
N SER A 145 -19.04 -10.24 -20.53
CA SER A 145 -19.84 -11.14 -19.70
C SER A 145 -19.50 -10.96 -18.22
N HIS A 146 -20.52 -10.75 -17.38
CA HIS A 146 -20.41 -10.58 -15.93
C HIS A 146 -20.17 -11.91 -15.20
N GLU A 147 -18.94 -12.41 -15.19
CA GLU A 147 -18.52 -13.40 -14.19
C GLU A 147 -17.99 -12.70 -12.94
N SER A 148 -18.30 -13.25 -11.76
CA SER A 148 -17.80 -12.75 -10.47
C SER A 148 -16.28 -12.95 -10.39
N ILE A 149 -15.50 -11.87 -10.51
CA ILE A 149 -14.04 -11.91 -10.47
C ILE A 149 -13.56 -12.00 -9.00
N ASP A 150 -12.72 -13.00 -8.70
CA ASP A 150 -11.97 -13.07 -7.43
C ASP A 150 -11.02 -11.85 -7.31
N ALA A 151 -10.89 -11.29 -6.11
CA ALA A 151 -10.02 -10.14 -5.85
C ALA A 151 -8.56 -10.36 -6.30
N VAL A 152 -8.05 -11.59 -6.23
CA VAL A 152 -6.69 -11.91 -6.71
C VAL A 152 -6.62 -11.81 -8.23
N GLU A 153 -7.63 -12.28 -8.96
CA GLU A 153 -7.67 -12.18 -10.43
C GLU A 153 -7.91 -10.74 -10.89
N ALA A 154 -8.73 -9.98 -10.16
CA ALA A 154 -8.85 -8.53 -10.37
C ALA A 154 -7.51 -7.82 -10.18
N ALA A 155 -6.76 -8.17 -9.13
CA ALA A 155 -5.45 -7.60 -8.84
C ALA A 155 -4.42 -7.93 -9.93
N LYS A 156 -4.35 -9.20 -10.38
CA LYS A 156 -3.47 -9.60 -11.49
C LYS A 156 -3.78 -8.82 -12.75
N SER A 157 -5.06 -8.71 -13.10
CA SER A 157 -5.46 -7.96 -14.27
C SER A 157 -5.13 -6.47 -14.17
N LEU A 158 -5.35 -5.86 -13.01
CA LEU A 158 -5.02 -4.46 -12.79
C LEU A 158 -3.50 -4.24 -12.83
N ALA A 159 -2.72 -5.17 -12.30
CA ALA A 159 -1.26 -5.13 -12.38
C ALA A 159 -0.76 -5.17 -13.83
N LEU A 160 -1.30 -6.10 -14.63
CA LEU A 160 -0.95 -6.22 -16.05
C LEU A 160 -1.34 -4.96 -16.87
N SER A 161 -2.51 -4.37 -16.62
CA SER A 161 -2.96 -3.20 -17.39
C SER A 161 -2.28 -1.90 -16.99
N SER A 162 -2.00 -1.71 -15.69
CA SER A 162 -1.39 -0.48 -15.17
C SER A 162 0.14 -0.52 -15.14
N GLY A 163 0.74 -1.71 -15.16
CA GLY A 163 2.17 -1.92 -14.90
C GLY A 163 2.56 -1.78 -13.43
N ALA A 164 1.60 -1.59 -12.53
CA ALA A 164 1.84 -1.47 -11.10
C ALA A 164 1.93 -2.84 -10.42
N VAL A 165 2.63 -2.91 -9.29
CA VAL A 165 2.37 -3.98 -8.31
C VAL A 165 1.04 -3.69 -7.61
N VAL A 166 0.17 -4.68 -7.48
CA VAL A 166 -1.12 -4.55 -6.81
C VAL A 166 -1.12 -5.37 -5.51
N ALA A 167 -1.45 -4.71 -4.40
CA ALA A 167 -1.62 -5.32 -3.09
C ALA A 167 -3.08 -5.28 -2.65
N VAL A 168 -3.65 -6.46 -2.39
CA VAL A 168 -4.99 -6.66 -1.85
C VAL A 168 -4.88 -7.03 -0.38
N SER A 169 -5.32 -6.14 0.51
CA SER A 169 -5.24 -6.43 1.93
C SER A 169 -6.39 -7.29 2.45
N GLY A 170 -6.12 -8.18 3.40
CA GLY A 170 -7.11 -9.12 3.92
C GLY A 170 -6.67 -9.81 5.21
N ALA A 171 -7.22 -11.01 5.46
CA ALA A 171 -6.68 -11.91 6.49
C ALA A 171 -5.33 -12.50 6.06
N VAL A 172 -5.17 -12.69 4.76
CA VAL A 172 -3.90 -12.82 4.05
C VAL A 172 -3.84 -11.65 3.09
N ASP A 173 -2.74 -10.91 3.11
CA ASP A 173 -2.50 -9.87 2.11
C ASP A 173 -1.90 -10.52 0.86
N PHE A 174 -2.48 -10.27 -0.31
CA PHE A 174 -1.97 -10.78 -1.59
C PHE A 174 -1.33 -9.66 -2.38
N ILE A 175 -0.12 -9.89 -2.88
CA ILE A 175 0.65 -8.91 -3.65
C ILE A 175 1.03 -9.53 -4.99
N THR A 176 0.75 -8.86 -6.11
CA THR A 176 1.03 -9.37 -7.45
C THR A 176 1.56 -8.31 -8.41
N ASP A 177 2.47 -8.70 -9.30
CA ASP A 177 2.90 -7.93 -10.47
C ASP A 177 2.15 -8.35 -11.76
N GLY A 178 1.09 -9.16 -11.61
CA GLY A 178 0.33 -9.74 -12.70
C GLY A 178 0.78 -11.14 -13.11
N GLN A 179 2.02 -11.53 -12.82
CA GLN A 179 2.60 -12.83 -13.17
C GLN A 179 2.86 -13.70 -11.94
N ASN A 180 3.40 -13.08 -10.90
CA ASN A 180 3.75 -13.67 -9.62
C ASN A 180 2.77 -13.19 -8.56
N VAL A 181 2.55 -13.99 -7.51
CA VAL A 181 1.86 -13.52 -6.30
C VAL A 181 2.60 -13.98 -5.05
N ILE A 182 2.65 -13.09 -4.07
CA ILE A 182 3.14 -13.34 -2.72
C ILE A 182 1.95 -13.18 -1.76
N GLY A 183 1.76 -14.15 -0.88
CA GLY A 183 0.85 -14.05 0.27
C GLY A 183 1.63 -13.67 1.52
N ALA A 184 1.27 -12.58 2.17
CA ALA A 184 1.75 -12.16 3.48
C ALA A 184 0.72 -12.55 4.55
N HIS A 185 1.15 -13.34 5.54
CA HIS A 185 0.27 -13.98 6.52
C HIS A 185 0.43 -13.42 7.93
N ASN A 186 0.86 -12.16 8.03
CA ASN A 186 1.00 -11.47 9.30
C ASN A 186 -0.15 -10.49 9.54
N GLY A 187 -0.45 -10.22 10.81
CA GLY A 187 -1.50 -9.28 11.22
C GLY A 187 -2.55 -9.90 12.14
N VAL A 188 -3.43 -9.06 12.68
CA VAL A 188 -4.49 -9.48 13.61
C VAL A 188 -5.85 -8.88 13.26
N PRO A 189 -6.97 -9.61 13.45
CA PRO A 189 -8.30 -9.12 13.10
C PRO A 189 -8.70 -7.79 13.74
N MET A 190 -8.18 -7.48 14.94
CA MET A 190 -8.49 -6.26 15.69
C MET A 190 -7.93 -4.99 15.03
N MET A 191 -6.94 -5.08 14.14
CA MET A 191 -6.44 -3.92 13.37
C MET A 191 -7.54 -3.28 12.51
N ARG A 192 -8.57 -4.04 12.11
CA ARG A 192 -9.75 -3.53 11.39
C ARG A 192 -10.67 -2.65 12.26
N LYS A 193 -10.46 -2.64 13.58
CA LYS A 193 -11.18 -1.79 14.53
C LYS A 193 -10.45 -0.48 14.83
N ILE A 194 -9.30 -0.25 14.19
CA ILE A 194 -8.52 0.98 14.28
C ILE A 194 -8.62 1.67 12.92
N THR A 195 -9.08 2.93 12.92
CA THR A 195 -9.14 3.71 11.68
C THR A 195 -7.74 3.90 11.08
N ALA A 196 -7.67 4.01 9.75
CA ALA A 196 -6.47 4.34 9.00
C ALA A 196 -5.27 3.35 9.10
N THR A 197 -5.43 2.15 9.65
CA THR A 197 -4.37 1.12 9.61
C THR A 197 -3.98 0.74 8.18
N GLY A 198 -4.95 0.68 7.28
CA GLY A 198 -4.72 0.52 5.84
C GLY A 198 -3.89 1.66 5.23
N CYS A 199 -4.22 2.91 5.57
CA CYS A 199 -3.50 4.07 5.06
C CYS A 199 -2.05 4.12 5.60
N ALA A 200 -1.85 3.72 6.85
CA ALA A 200 -0.53 3.64 7.46
C ALA A 200 0.38 2.63 6.75
N VAL A 201 -0.15 1.43 6.43
CA VAL A 201 0.64 0.44 5.70
C VAL A 201 0.88 0.83 4.24
N THR A 202 -0.03 1.59 3.60
CA THR A 202 0.23 2.21 2.28
C THR A 202 1.49 3.09 2.33
N ALA A 203 1.62 3.92 3.38
CA ALA A 203 2.79 4.78 3.52
C ALA A 203 4.07 3.99 3.80
N LEU A 204 3.97 2.92 4.60
CA LEU A 204 5.10 2.03 4.84
C LEU A 204 5.56 1.31 3.56
N ILE A 205 4.62 0.90 2.70
CA ILE A 205 4.94 0.34 1.37
C ILE A 205 5.78 1.35 0.56
N ALA A 206 5.40 2.63 0.54
CA ALA A 206 6.16 3.66 -0.16
C ALA A 206 7.60 3.77 0.37
N ALA A 207 7.81 3.72 1.70
CA ALA A 207 9.14 3.74 2.30
C ALA A 207 9.99 2.52 1.89
N PHE A 208 9.40 1.32 1.87
CA PHE A 208 10.11 0.09 1.49
C PHE A 208 10.45 0.08 -0.01
N VAL A 209 9.52 0.48 -0.87
CA VAL A 209 9.76 0.57 -2.32
C VAL A 209 10.79 1.66 -2.63
N ALA A 210 10.82 2.77 -1.89
CA ALA A 210 11.85 3.81 -2.05
C ALA A 210 13.27 3.27 -1.86
N VAL A 211 13.46 2.36 -0.91
CA VAL A 211 14.80 1.80 -0.63
C VAL A 211 15.15 0.62 -1.52
N ASP A 212 14.19 -0.04 -2.16
CA ASP A 212 14.44 -1.17 -3.08
C ASP A 212 13.53 -1.14 -4.33
N PRO A 213 13.69 -0.13 -5.21
CA PRO A 213 12.78 0.11 -6.32
C PRO A 213 12.81 -1.00 -7.38
N THR A 214 13.91 -1.76 -7.48
CA THR A 214 14.04 -2.85 -8.45
C THR A 214 13.29 -4.13 -8.04
N ASN A 215 12.90 -4.26 -6.78
CA ASN A 215 12.21 -5.44 -6.23
C ASN A 215 10.87 -5.02 -5.61
N THR A 216 10.06 -4.26 -6.36
CA THR A 216 8.81 -3.67 -5.85
C THR A 216 7.84 -4.71 -5.26
N LEU A 217 7.74 -5.90 -5.88
CA LEU A 217 6.87 -6.98 -5.42
C LEU A 217 7.27 -7.46 -4.01
N GLU A 218 8.54 -7.83 -3.84
CA GLU A 218 9.11 -8.25 -2.57
C GLU A 218 9.11 -7.13 -1.52
N ALA A 219 9.44 -5.91 -1.91
CA ALA A 219 9.43 -4.74 -1.01
C ALA A 219 8.02 -4.47 -0.45
N THR A 220 7.00 -4.54 -1.31
CA THR A 220 5.59 -4.39 -0.91
C THR A 220 5.16 -5.50 0.05
N ALA A 221 5.51 -6.76 -0.26
CA ALA A 221 5.21 -7.89 0.62
C ALA A 221 5.92 -7.77 1.98
N CYS A 222 7.18 -7.32 2.00
CA CYS A 222 7.92 -7.10 3.24
C CYS A 222 7.30 -5.99 4.09
N ALA A 223 6.89 -4.86 3.49
CA ALA A 223 6.22 -3.78 4.22
C ALA A 223 4.93 -4.24 4.90
N LEU A 224 4.09 -5.00 4.18
CA LEU A 224 2.85 -5.57 4.72
C LEU A 224 3.14 -6.53 5.88
N SER A 225 4.12 -7.42 5.72
CA SER A 225 4.47 -8.39 6.77
C SER A 225 5.09 -7.76 8.00
N ILE A 226 5.92 -6.72 7.83
CA ILE A 226 6.49 -5.96 8.93
C ILE A 226 5.39 -5.25 9.73
N PHE A 227 4.45 -4.60 9.04
CA PHE A 227 3.31 -3.95 9.69
C PHE A 227 2.38 -4.96 10.38
N GLY A 228 2.09 -6.08 9.71
CA GLY A 228 1.30 -7.17 10.27
C GLY A 228 1.95 -7.79 11.51
N LEU A 229 3.26 -8.03 11.47
CA LEU A 229 4.02 -8.56 12.60
C LEU A 229 4.01 -7.60 13.78
N ALA A 230 4.20 -6.30 13.54
CA ALA A 230 4.05 -5.29 14.58
C ALA A 230 2.64 -5.31 15.19
N GLY A 231 1.60 -5.58 14.39
CA GLY A 231 0.23 -5.76 14.87
C GLY A 231 0.04 -7.01 15.72
N GLU A 232 0.69 -8.13 15.39
CA GLU A 232 0.70 -9.34 16.20
C GLU A 232 1.36 -9.12 17.55
N LEU A 233 2.56 -8.55 17.57
CA LEU A 233 3.28 -8.21 18.79
C LEU A 233 2.46 -7.23 19.65
N GLY A 234 1.88 -6.21 19.02
CA GLY A 234 1.03 -5.26 19.71
C GLY A 234 -0.19 -5.89 20.37
N MET A 235 -0.76 -6.93 19.73
CA MET A 235 -1.93 -7.65 20.24
C MET A 235 -1.62 -8.47 21.50
N GLU A 236 -0.37 -8.92 21.68
CA GLU A 236 0.05 -9.65 22.88
C GLU A 236 -0.10 -8.79 24.16
N MET A 237 -0.08 -7.46 24.03
CA MET A 237 -0.21 -6.49 25.12
C MET A 237 -1.57 -5.76 25.14
N ALA A 238 -2.29 -5.74 24.02
CA ALA A 238 -3.48 -4.94 23.85
C ALA A 238 -4.69 -5.47 24.62
N LYS A 239 -5.48 -4.56 25.19
CA LYS A 239 -6.77 -4.82 25.86
C LYS A 239 -7.98 -4.37 25.02
N GLY A 240 -7.74 -3.82 23.84
CA GLY A 240 -8.72 -3.22 22.95
C GLY A 240 -8.07 -2.41 21.83
N PRO A 241 -8.86 -1.85 20.89
CA PRO A 241 -8.34 -1.22 19.68
C PRO A 241 -7.47 0.01 19.96
N ALA A 242 -7.78 0.81 20.98
CA ALA A 242 -6.96 1.97 21.35
C ALA A 242 -5.57 1.56 21.85
N SER A 243 -5.50 0.59 22.77
CA SER A 243 -4.22 0.04 23.23
C SER A 243 -3.47 -0.70 22.12
N LEU A 244 -4.17 -1.39 21.21
CA LEU A 244 -3.53 -2.02 20.06
C LEU A 244 -2.92 -0.99 19.12
N ARG A 245 -3.58 0.15 18.88
CA ARG A 245 -3.02 1.24 18.06
C ARG A 245 -1.69 1.73 18.63
N MET A 246 -1.63 1.95 19.94
CA MET A 246 -0.41 2.35 20.64
C MET A 246 0.66 1.27 20.51
N HIS A 247 0.36 0.03 20.92
CA HIS A 247 1.33 -1.06 20.92
C HIS A 247 1.77 -1.49 19.51
N LEU A 248 0.96 -1.27 18.48
CA LEU A 248 1.36 -1.46 17.08
C LEU A 248 2.52 -0.52 16.70
N ILE A 249 2.42 0.76 17.07
CA ILE A 249 3.46 1.77 16.80
C ILE A 249 4.72 1.43 17.60
N ASP A 250 4.57 1.14 18.89
CA ASP A 250 5.69 0.75 19.76
C ASP A 250 6.40 -0.51 19.25
N SER A 251 5.62 -1.53 18.84
CA SER A 251 6.17 -2.78 18.32
C SER A 251 6.88 -2.57 16.99
N LEU A 252 6.35 -1.73 16.09
CA LEU A 252 6.99 -1.39 14.82
C LEU A 252 8.36 -0.74 15.03
N TYR A 253 8.44 0.18 16.00
CA TYR A 253 9.70 0.77 16.43
C TYR A 253 10.65 -0.27 17.04
N GLY A 254 10.13 -1.15 17.88
CA GLY A 254 10.90 -2.16 18.62
C GLY A 254 11.30 -3.41 17.83
N LEU A 255 10.90 -3.57 16.57
CA LEU A 255 11.26 -4.75 15.78
C LEU A 255 12.78 -4.91 15.67
N ASP A 256 13.26 -6.13 15.94
CA ASP A 256 14.65 -6.57 15.81
C ASP A 256 14.81 -7.70 14.79
N GLU A 257 16.05 -7.98 14.41
CA GLU A 257 16.39 -9.01 13.41
C GLU A 257 15.84 -10.37 13.78
N LYS A 258 16.07 -10.79 15.03
CA LYS A 258 15.70 -12.11 15.52
C LYS A 258 14.19 -12.34 15.42
N THR A 259 13.40 -11.34 15.81
CA THR A 259 11.95 -11.40 15.79
C THR A 259 11.43 -11.41 14.36
N VAL A 260 11.95 -10.52 13.51
CA VAL A 260 11.53 -10.42 12.11
C VAL A 260 11.91 -11.69 11.33
N ALA A 261 13.14 -12.17 11.45
CA ALA A 261 13.62 -13.38 10.79
C ALA A 261 12.78 -14.62 11.12
N SER A 262 12.33 -14.74 12.38
CA SER A 262 11.58 -15.90 12.86
C SER A 262 10.06 -15.82 12.68
N ARG A 263 9.47 -14.63 12.62
CA ARG A 263 8.01 -14.45 12.65
C ARG A 263 7.38 -13.90 11.38
N VAL A 264 8.15 -13.37 10.44
CA VAL A 264 7.62 -12.98 9.12
C VAL A 264 7.25 -14.22 8.31
N ARG A 265 6.03 -14.22 7.77
CA ARG A 265 5.46 -15.35 7.03
C ARG A 265 4.99 -14.91 5.65
N ASN A 266 5.89 -14.94 4.65
CA ASN A 266 5.48 -14.81 3.25
C ASN A 266 5.64 -16.13 2.51
N LYS A 267 4.67 -16.42 1.66
CA LYS A 267 4.69 -17.58 0.77
C LYS A 267 4.47 -17.11 -0.65
N ARG A 268 5.36 -17.47 -1.57
CA ARG A 268 5.05 -17.40 -3.01
C ARG A 268 3.96 -18.43 -3.28
N VAL A 269 2.88 -18.00 -3.91
CA VAL A 269 1.75 -18.87 -4.20
C VAL A 269 1.83 -19.32 -5.65
N SER A 270 1.71 -20.62 -5.91
CA SER A 270 1.70 -21.13 -7.29
C SER A 270 0.40 -20.75 -7.98
N LEU A 271 0.44 -20.48 -9.29
CA LEU A 271 -0.71 -20.08 -10.12
C LEU A 271 -1.94 -20.99 -9.96
N ASN A 272 -1.75 -22.27 -9.60
CA ASN A 272 -2.82 -23.26 -9.46
C ASN A 272 -3.38 -23.45 -8.03
N SER A 273 -2.91 -22.68 -7.04
CA SER A 273 -3.18 -22.98 -5.61
C SER A 273 -4.08 -21.97 -4.86
N TYR A 274 -4.51 -20.87 -5.48
CA TYR A 274 -5.23 -19.79 -4.78
C TYR A 274 -6.62 -20.18 -4.26
N LEU A 275 -7.29 -21.14 -4.91
CA LEU A 275 -8.64 -21.60 -4.57
C LEU A 275 -8.77 -22.24 -3.16
N HIS A 276 -7.67 -22.43 -2.43
CA HIS A 276 -7.66 -23.03 -1.09
C HIS A 276 -7.21 -22.09 0.04
N LEU A 277 -6.86 -20.84 -0.26
CA LEU A 277 -6.34 -19.89 0.74
C LEU A 277 -7.38 -18.85 1.20
N SER A 278 -8.60 -18.89 0.67
CA SER A 278 -9.70 -17.97 0.98
C SER A 278 -10.73 -18.51 1.99
N LYS A 279 -10.43 -19.62 2.68
CA LYS A 279 -11.26 -20.20 3.75
C LYS A 279 -10.64 -19.99 5.12
#